data_AF-A0A2P5EDB0-F1
#
_entry.id   AF-A0A2P5EDB0-F1
#
_cell.length_a   1.000
_cell.length_b   1.000
_cell.length_c   1.000
_cell.angle_alpha   90.00
_cell.angle_beta   90.00
_cell.angle_gamma   90.00
#
_symmetry.space_group_name_H-M   'P 1'
#
loop_
_entity.id
_entity.type
_entity.pdbx_description
1 polymer ?
#
loop_
_entity_poly.entity_id
_entity_poly.type
_entity_poly.pdbx_seq_one_letter_code
_entity_poly.pdbx_strand_id
1 'polypeptide(L)' 'MFNLHLYGITEGVGRFLGNKIGRCVEVETDKNGRCWSQYLRVRVIVDISLPLMRGSKVRMGFDGPLIWGGV' A
#
# COMPACT_ATOMS: atom_id res chain seq x y z
N MET A 1 19.86 2.23 -9.83
CA MET A 1 18.55 1.80 -10.36
C MET A 1 17.99 0.78 -9.37
N PHE A 2 16.99 1.17 -8.58
CA PHE A 2 16.38 0.29 -7.56
C PHE A 2 15.16 -0.40 -8.17
N ASN A 3 15.11 -1.73 -8.10
CA ASN A 3 13.95 -2.50 -8.54
C ASN A 3 12.84 -2.35 -7.49
N LEU A 4 12.04 -1.28 -7.61
CA LEU A 4 10.88 -0.99 -6.74
C LEU A 4 9.95 -2.19 -6.63
N HIS A 5 9.83 -2.96 -7.71
CA HIS A 5 9.08 -4.21 -7.79
C HIS A 5 9.51 -5.26 -6.77
N LEU A 6 10.82 -5.42 -6.56
CA LEU A 6 11.36 -6.45 -5.66
C LEU A 6 11.16 -6.09 -4.18
N TYR A 7 11.09 -4.80 -3.85
CA TYR A 7 10.98 -4.33 -2.47
C TYR A 7 9.56 -3.91 -2.08
N GLY A 8 8.76 -3.43 -3.04
CA GLY A 8 7.48 -2.77 -2.80
C GLY A 8 6.26 -3.67 -2.87
N ILE A 9 6.37 -4.85 -3.47
CA ILE A 9 5.23 -5.74 -3.68
C ILE A 9 5.28 -6.87 -2.67
N THR A 10 4.99 -6.51 -1.42
CA THR A 10 4.89 -7.43 -0.29
C THR A 10 3.55 -7.26 0.41
N GLU A 11 3.10 -8.29 1.11
CA GLU A 11 1.87 -8.21 1.92
C GLU A 11 1.94 -7.05 2.93
N GLY A 12 3.09 -6.87 3.58
CA GLY A 12 3.30 -5.81 4.58
C GLY A 12 3.11 -4.41 4.00
N VAL A 13 3.68 -4.15 2.81
CA VAL A 13 3.49 -2.86 2.12
C VAL A 13 2.03 -2.70 1.68
N GLY A 14 1.39 -3.75 1.18
CA GLY A 14 -0.02 -3.72 0.77
C GLY A 14 -0.94 -3.39 1.94
N ARG A 15 -0.70 -4.01 3.09
CA ARG A 15 -1.47 -3.78 4.30
C ARG A 15 -1.26 -2.38 4.87
N PHE A 16 -0.01 -1.90 4.84
CA PHE A 16 0.31 -0.53 5.24
C PHE A 16 -0.41 0.50 4.37
N LEU A 17 -0.33 0.35 3.03
CA LEU A 17 -1.00 1.26 2.10
C LEU A 17 -2.52 1.19 2.21
N GLY A 18 -3.07 -0.02 2.30
CA GLY A 18 -4.51 -0.22 2.49
C GLY A 18 -5.02 0.45 3.75
N ASN A 19 -4.31 0.31 4.87
CA ASN A 19 -4.67 0.93 6.15
C ASN A 19 -4.55 2.46 6.16
N LYS A 20 -3.77 3.03 5.24
CA LYS A 20 -3.66 4.48 5.08
C LYS A 20 -4.82 5.07 4.27
N ILE A 21 -5.41 4.27 3.37
CA ILE A 21 -6.57 4.66 2.55
C ILE A 21 -7.88 4.45 3.32
N GLY A 22 -7.97 3.39 4.12
CA GLY A 22 -9.16 3.00 4.88
C GLY A 22 -8.87 1.75 5.69
N ARG A 23 -9.85 0.87 5.92
CA ARG A 23 -9.59 -0.42 6.60
C ARG A 23 -9.19 -1.49 5.59
N CYS A 24 -7.94 -1.94 5.62
CA CYS A 24 -7.48 -3.04 4.76
C CYS A 24 -8.18 -4.35 5.13
N VAL A 25 -8.80 -5.00 4.15
CA VAL A 25 -9.49 -6.29 4.32
C VAL A 25 -8.64 -7.43 3.79
N GLU A 26 -8.01 -7.23 2.63
CA GLU A 26 -7.32 -8.28 1.90
C GLU A 26 -6.19 -7.69 1.06
N VAL A 27 -5.06 -8.39 1.00
CA VAL A 27 -3.97 -8.13 0.06
C VAL A 27 -3.84 -9.37 -0.82
N GLU A 28 -3.92 -9.19 -2.13
CA GLU A 28 -3.83 -10.30 -3.09
C GLU A 28 -2.42 -10.90 -3.03
N THR A 29 -2.31 -12.06 -2.39
CA THR A 29 -1.07 -12.81 -2.21
C THR A 29 -1.33 -14.29 -2.52
N ASP A 30 -0.32 -15.00 -3.00
CA ASP A 30 -0.38 -16.47 -3.12
C ASP A 30 -0.38 -17.12 -1.72
N LYS A 31 -0.70 -18.41 -1.64
CA LYS A 31 -0.80 -19.19 -0.38
C LYS A 31 0.43 -19.12 0.53
N ASN A 32 1.59 -18.72 -0.04
CA ASN A 32 2.84 -18.53 0.67
C ASN A 32 3.13 -17.05 1.04
N GLY A 33 2.14 -16.15 0.96
CA GLY A 33 2.28 -14.71 1.24
C GLY A 33 3.10 -13.95 0.18
N ARG A 34 3.35 -14.56 -0.98
CA ARG A 34 4.13 -13.97 -2.07
C ARG A 34 3.21 -13.26 -3.05
N CYS A 35 3.46 -11.98 -3.30
CA CYS A 35 2.78 -11.21 -4.33
C CYS A 35 3.49 -11.44 -5.68
N TRP A 36 3.07 -12.44 -6.45
CA TRP A 36 3.71 -12.80 -7.74
C TRP A 36 3.33 -11.89 -8.92
N SER A 37 2.54 -10.85 -8.66
CA SER A 37 1.94 -10.02 -9.69
C SER A 37 2.80 -8.79 -10.01
N GLN A 38 2.65 -8.25 -11.23
CA GLN A 38 3.24 -6.96 -11.61
C GLN A 38 2.65 -5.77 -10.83
N TYR A 39 1.60 -6.02 -10.06
CA TYR A 39 0.84 -5.02 -9.32
C TYR A 39 0.55 -5.50 -7.90
N LEU A 40 0.44 -4.55 -6.97
CA LEU A 40 -0.06 -4.81 -5.63
C LEU A 40 -1.56 -4.50 -5.62
N ARG A 41 -2.39 -5.50 -5.33
CA ARG A 41 -3.84 -5.33 -5.23
C ARG A 41 -4.27 -5.47 -3.78
N VAL A 42 -5.04 -4.49 -3.32
CA VAL A 42 -5.48 -4.39 -1.93
C VAL A 42 -6.96 -4.04 -1.93
N ARG A 43 -7.75 -4.78 -1.14
CA ARG A 43 -9.15 -4.46 -0.85
C ARG A 43 -9.24 -3.66 0.43
N VAL A 44 -9.92 -2.52 0.35
CA VAL A 44 -10.03 -1.56 1.45
C VAL A 44 -11.49 -1.17 1.62
N ILE A 45 -11.97 -1.17 2.86
CA ILE A 45 -13.24 -0.54 3.22
C ILE A 45 -12.98 0.95 3.42
N VAL A 46 -13.69 1.78 2.67
CA VAL A 46 -13.57 3.24 2.70
C VAL A 46 -14.86 3.82 3.26
N ASP A 47 -14.74 4.80 4.14
CA ASP A 47 -15.88 5.58 4.62
C ASP A 47 -16.24 6.64 3.57
N ILE A 48 -17.43 6.49 2.98
CA ILE A 48 -17.96 7.39 1.96
C ILE A 48 -18.54 8.69 2.53
N SER A 49 -18.73 8.77 3.86
CA SER A 49 -19.13 10.01 4.53
C SER A 49 -17.97 11.02 4.62
N LEU A 50 -16.74 10.59 4.37
CA LEU A 50 -15.55 11.43 4.30
C LEU A 50 -15.13 11.68 2.84
N PRO A 51 -14.43 12.79 2.55
CA PRO A 51 -13.87 13.02 1.23
C PRO A 51 -12.93 11.89 0.81
N LEU A 52 -13.14 11.34 -0.39
CA LEU A 52 -12.31 10.27 -0.92
C LEU A 52 -10.88 10.75 -1.22
N MET A 53 -9.89 9.99 -0.75
CA MET A 53 -8.48 10.25 -1.07
C MET A 53 -8.22 9.99 -2.55
N ARG A 54 -7.93 11.04 -3.32
CA ARG A 54 -7.69 10.96 -4.77
C ARG A 54 -6.27 10.52 -5.14
N GLY A 55 -5.29 10.82 -4.29
CA GLY A 55 -3.89 10.47 -4.54
C GLY A 55 -3.04 10.64 -3.29
N SER A 56 -1.97 9.86 -3.19
CA SER A 56 -1.00 9.96 -2.10
C SER A 56 0.38 9.64 -2.62
N LYS A 57 1.35 10.48 -2.26
CA LYS A 57 2.77 10.21 -2.55
C LYS A 57 3.34 9.36 -1.43
N VAL A 58 3.96 8.25 -1.82
CA VAL A 58 4.54 7.27 -0.90
C VAL A 58 6.04 7.23 -1.19
N ARG A 59 6.87 7.38 -0.15
CA ARG A 59 8.31 7.09 -0.27
C ARG A 59 8.54 5.63 0.08
N MET A 60 9.35 4.96 -0.72
CA MET A 60 9.69 3.55 -0.54
C MET A 60 11.22 3.45 -0.44
N GLY A 61 11.73 2.95 0.69
CA GLY A 61 13.17 2.90 1.00
C GLY A 61 13.47 2.58 2.47
N PHE A 62 14.75 2.45 2.81
CA PHE A 62 15.24 2.06 4.15
C PHE A 62 15.33 3.21 5.18
N ASP A 63 15.17 4.47 4.77
CA ASP A 63 15.27 5.64 5.66
C ASP A 63 13.87 6.16 6.08
N GLY A 64 13.47 5.81 7.30
CA GLY A 64 12.57 6.63 8.12
C GLY A 64 11.08 6.73 7.72
N PRO A 65 10.21 7.19 8.64
CA PRO A 65 8.78 6.96 8.58
C PRO A 65 8.12 7.75 7.46
N LEU A 66 7.01 7.19 6.95
CA LEU A 66 6.13 7.78 5.94
C LEU A 66 5.46 9.06 6.42
N ILE A 67 6.20 10.16 6.45
CA ILE A 67 5.67 11.50 6.69
C ILE A 67 4.75 11.91 5.53
N TRP A 68 3.47 12.13 5.84
CA TRP A 68 2.55 12.81 4.94
C TRP A 68 2.53 14.28 5.33
N GLY A 69 3.20 15.13 4.55
CA GLY A 69 3.02 16.58 4.63
C GLY A 69 1.82 16.96 3.79
N GLY A 70 0.69 17.24 4.44
CA GLY A 70 -0.44 17.88 3.78
C GLY A 70 -0.04 19.27 3.28
N VAL A 71 -0.45 19.56 2.05
CA VAL A 71 -0.67 20.92 1.54
C VAL A 71 -1.94 20.88 0.71
#